data_AF-A0A832GGQ0-F1
#
_entry.id   AF-A0A832GGQ0-F1
#
_cell.length_a   1.000
_cell.length_b   1.000
_cell.length_c   1.000
_cell.angle_alpha   90.00
_cell.angle_beta   90.00
_cell.angle_gamma   90.00
#
_symmetry.space_group_name_H-M   'P 1'
#
loop_
_entity.id
_entity.type
_entity.pdbx_description
1 polymer ?
#
loop_
_entity_poly.entity_id
_entity_poly.type
_entity_poly.pdbx_seq_one_letter_code
_entity_poly.pdbx_strand_id
1 'polypeptide(L)'
;MATVTTAHHPTMHVDGLRHEREPLVLGEPTLHDITAKIAHIAEDKPTPKYLLALSFTAAIAAWGVGCILYTILTGIGVWGLNNPIGWGWDITNFVFWIGIGHAGTLISAILFLFRQKWRTAINRSAEAMT
;
A
#
# COMPACT_ATOMS: atom_id res chain seq x y z
N MET A 1 14.37 23.33 25.54
CA MET A 1 13.02 23.23 26.13
C MET A 1 12.13 24.23 25.41
N ALA A 2 11.54 23.84 24.28
CA ALA A 2 10.72 24.72 23.46
C ALA A 2 9.25 24.30 23.62
N THR A 3 8.53 25.10 24.39
CA THR A 3 7.09 24.95 24.66
C THR A 3 6.32 25.27 23.38
N VAL A 4 5.64 24.28 22.83
CA VAL A 4 4.63 24.50 21.78
C VAL A 4 3.35 24.94 22.51
N THR A 5 3.12 26.24 22.55
CA THR A 5 1.85 26.82 23.01
C THR A 5 0.79 26.61 21.92
N THR A 6 -0.07 25.61 22.07
CA THR A 6 -1.35 25.55 21.35
C THR A 6 -2.42 26.19 22.21
N ALA A 7 -3.06 27.23 21.66
CA ALA A 7 -4.16 27.93 22.30
C ALA A 7 -5.33 26.97 22.55
N HIS A 8 -5.86 27.01 23.77
CA HIS A 8 -7.15 26.42 24.11
C HIS A 8 -8.23 27.09 23.24
N HIS A 9 -8.78 26.38 22.26
CA HIS A 9 -9.91 26.88 21.47
C HIS A 9 -11.21 26.44 22.16
N PRO A 10 -12.01 27.36 22.73
CA PRO A 10 -13.36 27.04 23.15
C PRO A 10 -14.22 26.92 21.89
N THR A 11 -15.09 25.90 21.84
CA THR A 11 -16.03 25.67 20.75
C THR A 11 -17.08 26.78 20.75
N MET A 12 -16.87 27.81 19.93
CA MET A 12 -17.88 28.81 19.62
C MET A 12 -18.64 28.36 18.37
N HIS A 13 -19.91 28.07 18.57
CA HIS A 13 -20.90 27.86 17.52
C HIS A 13 -20.96 29.14 16.67
N VAL A 14 -20.49 29.09 15.42
CA VAL A 14 -20.60 30.18 14.44
C VAL A 14 -21.13 29.60 13.12
N ASP A 15 -22.07 30.33 12.53
CA ASP A 15 -22.89 30.03 11.36
C ASP A 15 -22.22 29.41 10.14
N GLY A 16 -23.06 28.72 9.36
CA GLY A 16 -22.76 27.90 8.18
C GLY A 16 -21.91 28.56 7.09
N LEU A 17 -21.26 27.67 6.32
CA LEU A 17 -20.45 27.90 5.10
C LEU A 17 -18.92 28.00 5.26
N ARG A 18 -18.33 27.53 6.36
CA ARG A 18 -16.93 27.07 6.37
C ARG A 18 -16.88 25.60 6.72
N HIS A 19 -16.63 24.75 5.72
CA HIS A 19 -16.18 23.39 5.99
C HIS A 19 -14.79 23.48 6.63
N GLU A 20 -14.74 23.56 7.96
CA GLU A 20 -13.50 23.33 8.70
C GLU A 20 -13.04 21.90 8.43
N ARG A 21 -11.78 21.75 8.03
CA ARG A 21 -11.23 20.44 7.68
C ARG A 21 -11.02 19.66 8.96
N GLU A 22 -11.55 18.45 9.02
CA GLU A 22 -11.32 17.54 10.14
C GLU A 22 -9.81 17.27 10.33
N PRO A 23 -9.35 17.12 11.58
CA PRO A 23 -7.96 16.80 11.87
C PRO A 23 -7.61 15.42 11.31
N LEU A 24 -6.54 15.35 10.51
CA LEU A 24 -6.07 14.11 9.88
C LEU A 24 -5.36 13.16 10.86
N VAL A 25 -4.88 13.68 11.99
CA VAL A 25 -4.22 12.92 13.05
C VAL A 25 -4.99 13.18 14.34
N LEU A 26 -5.52 12.11 14.92
CA LEU A 26 -6.30 12.16 16.15
C LEU A 26 -5.39 12.00 17.37
N GLY A 27 -5.75 12.64 18.49
CA GLY A 27 -5.08 12.46 19.78
C GLY A 27 -3.77 13.22 19.99
N GLU A 28 -3.42 14.16 19.09
CA GLU A 28 -2.25 15.05 19.20
C GLU A 28 -0.92 14.36 19.62
N PRO A 29 -0.49 13.28 18.94
CA PRO A 29 0.72 12.56 19.30
C PRO A 29 1.98 13.41 19.08
N THR A 30 3.00 13.23 19.93
CA THR A 30 4.31 13.84 19.72
C THR A 30 5.08 13.09 18.62
N LEU A 31 6.14 13.71 18.07
CA LEU A 31 7.00 13.05 17.08
C LEU A 31 7.69 11.80 17.65
N HIS A 32 7.98 11.80 18.95
CA HIS A 32 8.53 10.63 19.63
C HIS A 32 7.53 9.47 19.64
N ASP A 33 6.26 9.75 19.96
CA ASP A 33 5.20 8.74 19.99
C ASP A 33 4.98 8.10 18.61
N ILE A 34 5.01 8.90 17.54
CA ILE A 34 4.89 8.41 16.16
C ILE A 34 6.06 7.49 15.81
N THR A 35 7.29 7.91 16.17
CA THR A 35 8.50 7.15 15.88
C THR A 35 8.48 5.80 16.61
N ALA A 36 8.23 5.81 17.91
CA ALA A 36 8.14 4.60 18.72
C ALA A 36 7.05 3.64 18.18
N LYS A 37 5.89 4.20 17.79
CA LYS A 37 4.78 3.41 17.23
C LYS A 37 5.10 2.79 15.87
N ILE A 38 5.89 3.42 15.01
CA ILE A 38 6.25 2.83 13.71
C ILE A 38 7.45 1.88 13.86
N ALA A 39 8.44 2.24 14.66
CA ALA A 39 9.67 1.47 14.86
C ALA A 39 9.40 0.07 15.44
N HIS A 40 8.45 -0.05 16.38
CA HIS A 40 8.12 -1.36 16.97
C HIS A 40 7.70 -2.41 15.92
N ILE A 41 7.12 -1.99 14.78
CA ILE A 41 6.71 -2.93 13.72
C ILE A 41 7.92 -3.67 13.13
N ALA A 42 9.09 -3.04 13.10
CA ALA A 42 10.32 -3.62 12.58
C ALA A 42 11.22 -4.20 13.68
N GLU A 43 11.19 -3.62 14.89
CA GLU A 43 12.06 -4.01 16.01
C GLU A 43 11.53 -5.22 16.79
N ASP A 44 10.21 -5.37 16.90
CA ASP A 44 9.60 -6.46 17.64
C ASP A 44 9.75 -7.80 16.92
N LYS A 45 9.69 -8.87 17.71
CA LYS A 45 9.74 -10.23 17.17
C LYS A 45 8.52 -10.47 16.26
N PRO A 46 8.71 -11.12 15.09
CA PRO A 46 7.61 -11.42 14.18
C PRO A 46 6.50 -12.21 14.88
N THR A 47 5.26 -11.75 14.74
CA THR A 47 4.12 -12.46 15.32
C THR A 47 3.92 -13.82 14.62
N PRO A 48 3.40 -14.85 15.32
CA PRO A 48 3.10 -16.14 14.70
C PRO A 48 2.13 -16.02 13.50
N LYS A 49 1.20 -15.05 13.55
CA LYS A 49 0.28 -14.76 12.44
C LYS A 49 1.01 -14.24 11.20
N TYR A 50 1.98 -13.33 11.39
CA TYR A 50 2.82 -12.85 10.31
C TYR A 50 3.63 -14.00 9.68
N LEU A 51 4.25 -14.85 10.51
CA LEU A 51 5.02 -16.00 10.03
C LEU A 51 4.14 -17.02 9.28
N LEU A 52 2.91 -17.26 9.77
CA LEU A 52 1.94 -18.11 9.07
C LEU A 52 1.59 -17.52 7.71
N ALA A 53 1.24 -16.24 7.64
CA ALA A 53 0.93 -15.57 6.38
C ALA A 53 2.12 -15.60 5.40
N LEU A 54 3.33 -15.34 5.90
CA LEU A 54 4.57 -15.39 5.12
C LEU A 54 4.84 -16.80 4.58
N SER A 55 4.69 -17.84 5.41
CA SER A 55 4.89 -19.23 4.98
C SER A 55 3.89 -19.64 3.90
N PHE A 56 2.63 -19.22 4.04
CA PHE A 56 1.57 -19.52 3.09
C PHE A 56 1.80 -18.82 1.75
N THR A 57 2.12 -17.53 1.75
CA THR A 57 2.42 -16.79 0.51
C THR A 57 3.71 -17.28 -0.14
N ALA A 58 4.74 -17.63 0.64
CA ALA A 58 5.97 -18.23 0.14
C ALA A 58 5.74 -19.60 -0.52
N ALA A 59 4.87 -20.44 0.04
CA ALA A 59 4.53 -21.73 -0.55
C ALA A 59 3.81 -21.56 -1.90
N ILE A 60 2.86 -20.63 -2.00
CA ILE A 60 2.19 -20.32 -3.27
C ILE A 60 3.19 -19.74 -4.29
N ALA A 61 4.09 -18.86 -3.87
CA ALA A 61 5.12 -18.31 -4.74
C ALA A 61 6.06 -19.40 -5.26
N ALA A 62 6.51 -20.32 -4.41
CA ALA A 62 7.34 -21.45 -4.81
C ALA A 62 6.62 -22.38 -5.81
N TRP A 63 5.32 -22.64 -5.58
CA TRP A 63 4.48 -23.36 -6.55
C TRP A 63 4.41 -22.63 -7.90
N GLY A 64 4.22 -21.30 -7.89
CA GLY A 64 4.22 -20.47 -9.09
C GLY A 64 5.52 -20.55 -9.88
N VAL A 65 6.68 -20.51 -9.19
CA VAL A 65 8.00 -20.72 -9.81
C VAL A 65 8.09 -22.10 -10.45
N GLY A 66 7.56 -23.14 -9.79
CA GLY A 66 7.46 -24.48 -10.37
C GLY A 66 6.67 -24.52 -11.68
N CYS A 67 5.51 -23.86 -11.73
CA CYS A 67 4.70 -23.75 -12.96
C CYS A 67 5.41 -22.97 -14.08
N ILE A 68 6.16 -21.92 -13.74
CA ILE A 68 6.96 -21.16 -14.71
C ILE A 68 8.07 -22.06 -15.29
N LEU A 69 8.81 -22.77 -14.43
CA LEU A 69 9.86 -23.70 -14.88
C LEU A 69 9.28 -24.81 -15.77
N TYR A 70 8.15 -25.39 -15.39
CA TYR A 70 7.44 -26.37 -16.20
C TYR A 70 7.10 -25.82 -17.59
N THR A 71 6.59 -24.58 -17.67
CA THR A 71 6.30 -23.91 -18.94
C THR A 71 7.57 -23.73 -19.78
N ILE A 72 8.68 -23.29 -19.18
CA ILE A 72 9.95 -23.10 -19.89
C ILE A 72 10.46 -24.42 -20.49
N LEU A 73 10.31 -25.54 -19.76
CA LEU A 73 10.78 -26.86 -20.19
C LEU A 73 9.88 -27.54 -21.22
N THR A 74 8.55 -27.36 -21.12
CA THR A 74 7.56 -28.04 -21.97
C THR A 74 7.04 -27.17 -23.12
N GLY A 75 7.29 -25.86 -23.07
CA GLY A 75 6.85 -24.89 -24.07
C GLY A 75 5.47 -24.29 -23.76
N ILE A 76 5.13 -23.23 -24.51
CA ILE A 76 3.92 -22.41 -24.32
C ILE A 76 2.61 -23.16 -24.62
N GLY A 77 2.68 -24.30 -25.32
CA GLY A 77 1.49 -25.07 -25.73
C GLY A 77 0.67 -25.60 -24.55
N VAL A 78 1.26 -25.70 -23.36
CA VAL A 78 0.56 -26.13 -22.13
C VAL A 78 -0.43 -25.08 -21.60
N TRP A 79 -0.38 -23.85 -22.11
CA TRP A 79 -1.27 -22.75 -21.68
C TRP A 79 -2.69 -22.85 -22.25
N GLY A 80 -2.92 -23.78 -23.20
CA GLY A 80 -4.24 -23.92 -23.83
C GLY A 80 -4.58 -22.78 -24.79
N LEU A 81 -3.57 -22.07 -25.30
CA LEU A 81 -3.72 -21.08 -26.35
C LEU A 81 -4.07 -21.78 -27.68
N ASN A 82 -4.88 -21.15 -28.51
CA ASN A 82 -5.30 -21.70 -29.80
C ASN A 82 -5.07 -20.68 -30.91
N ASN A 83 -4.82 -21.11 -32.15
CA ASN A 83 -4.76 -20.18 -33.29
C ASN A 83 -6.20 -19.87 -33.75
N PRO A 84 -6.62 -18.58 -33.82
CA PRO A 84 -5.80 -17.35 -33.85
C PRO A 84 -5.64 -16.59 -32.52
N ILE A 85 -6.25 -17.06 -31.43
CA ILE A 85 -6.19 -16.41 -30.11
C ILE A 85 -4.89 -16.79 -29.39
N GLY A 86 -3.81 -16.14 -29.80
CA GLY A 86 -2.48 -16.36 -29.25
C GLY A 86 -2.26 -15.82 -27.84
N TRP A 87 -3.16 -14.96 -27.33
CA TRP A 87 -3.08 -14.31 -26.01
C TRP A 87 -4.34 -14.60 -25.20
N GLY A 88 -4.18 -14.88 -23.92
CA GLY A 88 -5.25 -15.21 -23.00
C GLY A 88 -4.92 -14.73 -21.59
N TRP A 89 -4.72 -15.68 -20.67
CA TRP A 89 -4.46 -15.38 -19.26
C TRP A 89 -3.13 -14.66 -19.00
N ASP A 90 -2.17 -14.82 -19.90
CA ASP A 90 -0.88 -14.16 -19.84
C ASP A 90 -1.00 -12.64 -19.93
N ILE A 91 -1.66 -12.13 -20.98
CA ILE A 91 -1.83 -10.70 -21.13
C ILE A 91 -2.87 -10.12 -20.18
N THR A 92 -3.95 -10.85 -19.89
CA THR A 92 -4.98 -10.32 -18.97
C THR A 92 -4.39 -10.11 -17.57
N ASN A 93 -3.61 -11.07 -17.07
CA ASN A 93 -2.90 -10.91 -15.80
C ASN A 93 -1.82 -9.82 -15.88
N PHE A 94 -1.05 -9.76 -16.98
CA PHE A 94 -0.03 -8.73 -17.16
C PHE A 94 -0.62 -7.31 -17.05
N VAL A 95 -1.69 -7.02 -17.79
CA VAL A 95 -2.35 -5.70 -17.76
C VAL A 95 -3.03 -5.45 -16.42
N PHE A 96 -3.64 -6.47 -15.81
CA PHE A 96 -4.25 -6.37 -14.49
C PHE A 96 -3.25 -5.92 -13.42
N TRP A 97 -2.09 -6.58 -13.35
CA TRP A 97 -1.05 -6.26 -12.36
C TRP A 97 -0.39 -4.90 -12.63
N ILE A 98 -0.17 -4.53 -13.90
CA ILE A 98 0.27 -3.18 -14.26
C ILE A 98 -0.73 -2.12 -13.78
N GLY A 99 -2.04 -2.38 -13.94
CA GLY A 99 -3.10 -1.49 -13.47
C GLY A 99 -3.03 -1.24 -11.97
N ILE A 100 -2.80 -2.28 -11.17
CA ILE A 100 -2.61 -2.17 -9.71
C ILE A 100 -1.37 -1.32 -9.38
N GLY A 101 -0.25 -1.56 -10.06
CA GLY A 101 0.98 -0.78 -9.87
C GLY A 101 0.80 0.71 -10.19
N HIS A 102 0.03 1.08 -11.21
CA HIS A 102 -0.21 2.49 -11.50
C HIS A 102 -0.93 3.25 -10.39
N ALA A 103 -1.84 2.60 -9.65
CA ALA A 103 -2.56 3.24 -8.57
C ALA A 103 -1.62 3.77 -7.46
N GLY A 104 -0.55 3.05 -7.14
CA GLY A 104 0.40 3.48 -6.11
C GLY A 104 1.26 4.68 -6.54
N THR A 105 1.65 4.73 -7.82
CA THR A 105 2.38 5.88 -8.39
C THR A 105 1.51 7.13 -8.41
N LEU A 106 0.21 6.99 -8.69
CA LEU A 106 -0.77 8.09 -8.63
C LEU A 106 -0.88 8.64 -7.21
N ILE A 107 -1.03 7.79 -6.20
CA ILE A 107 -1.15 8.23 -4.80
C ILE A 107 0.12 8.98 -4.35
N SER A 108 1.29 8.55 -4.80
CA SER A 108 2.56 9.12 -4.33
C SER A 108 2.92 10.43 -5.05
N ALA A 109 2.79 10.46 -6.38
CA ALA A 109 3.17 11.60 -7.20
C ALA A 109 2.03 12.61 -7.41
N ILE A 110 0.85 12.14 -7.81
CA ILE A 110 -0.25 13.03 -8.22
C ILE A 110 -0.86 13.73 -6.99
N LEU A 111 -1.08 13.02 -5.88
CA LEU A 111 -1.58 13.67 -4.65
C LEU A 111 -0.57 14.67 -4.08
N PHE A 112 0.73 14.45 -4.30
CA PHE A 112 1.76 15.42 -3.93
C PHE A 112 1.65 16.70 -4.77
N LEU A 113 1.47 16.59 -6.10
CA LEU A 113 1.28 17.75 -6.98
C LEU A 113 0.04 18.56 -6.59
N PHE A 114 -1.06 17.90 -6.23
CA PHE A 114 -2.27 18.55 -5.73
C PHE A 114 -2.18 19.00 -4.26
N ARG A 115 -0.99 18.89 -3.64
CA ARG A 115 -0.71 19.28 -2.25
C ARG A 115 -1.70 18.69 -1.24
N GLN A 116 -2.15 17.46 -1.48
CA GLN A 116 -3.05 16.75 -0.59
C GLN A 116 -2.27 16.23 0.63
N LYS A 117 -2.59 16.75 1.82
CA LYS A 117 -1.85 16.45 3.05
C LYS A 117 -2.12 15.05 3.62
N TRP A 118 -3.28 14.46 3.32
CA TRP A 118 -3.70 13.15 3.82
C TRP A 118 -2.90 11.98 3.25
N ARG A 119 -2.22 12.16 2.11
CA ARG A 119 -1.37 11.12 1.50
C ARG A 119 -0.28 10.60 2.43
N THR A 120 0.16 11.42 3.40
CA THR A 120 1.32 11.15 4.27
C THR A 120 1.18 9.85 5.06
N ALA A 121 -0.05 9.46 5.42
CA ALA A 121 -0.31 8.24 6.17
C ALA A 121 -0.21 6.95 5.33
N ILE A 122 -0.36 7.04 3.99
CA ILE A 122 -0.44 5.87 3.10
C ILE A 122 0.66 5.82 2.05
N ASN A 123 1.41 6.90 1.85
CA ASN A 123 2.40 7.06 0.78
C ASN A 123 3.39 5.90 0.72
N ARG A 124 3.97 5.50 1.86
CA ARG A 124 4.98 4.43 1.91
C ARG A 124 4.40 3.07 1.52
N SER A 125 3.18 2.76 1.97
CA SER A 125 2.50 1.51 1.61
C SER A 125 2.07 1.51 0.14
N ALA A 126 1.68 2.67 -0.39
CA ALA A 126 1.34 2.84 -1.81
C ALA A 126 2.57 2.69 -2.71
N GLU A 127 3.73 3.20 -2.31
CA GLU A 127 5.01 2.96 -3.02
C GLU A 127 5.41 1.48 -3.00
N ALA A 128 5.21 0.77 -1.89
CA ALA A 128 5.50 -0.66 -1.81
C ALA A 128 4.54 -1.54 -2.63
N MET A 129 3.39 -1.00 -3.06
CA MET A 129 2.42 -1.69 -3.90
C MET A 129 2.84 -1.73 -5.38
N THR A 130 3.73 -0.83 -5.80
CA THR A 130 4.18 -0.67 -7.19
C THR A 130 5.51 -1.33 -7.43
#